data_AF-B2ZP55-F1
#
_entry.id   AF-B2ZP55-F1
#
_cell.length_a   1.000
_cell.length_b   1.000
_cell.length_c   1.000
_cell.angle_alpha   90.00
_cell.angle_beta   90.00
_cell.angle_gamma   90.00
#
_symmetry.space_group_name_H-M   'P 1'
#
loop_
_entity.id
_entity.type
_entity.pdbx_description
1 polymer ?
#
loop_
_entity_poly.entity_id
_entity_poly.type
_entity_poly.pdbx_seq_one_letter_code
_entity_poly.pdbx_strand_id
1 'polypeptide(L)'
;AHTEPWTFVVVQDPEVKHKVREIIEEEEEINYHKRMGDKWVSDLKKLRTNWVKEYLDTAPFLILIFKQVYGQLPNNKKRTHYYNEISVSIACGLLLAAIQNVGLVTV
;
A
#
# COMPACT_ATOMS: atom_id res chain seq x y z
N ALA A 1 -12.13 -16.78 12.56
CA ALA A 1 -10.81 -16.43 13.11
C ALA A 1 -9.66 -16.77 12.15
N HIS A 2 -9.72 -17.84 11.35
CA HIS A 2 -8.80 -18.07 10.22
C HIS A 2 -9.45 -17.58 8.92
N THR A 3 -9.38 -16.27 8.67
CA THR A 3 -10.10 -15.62 7.55
C THR A 3 -9.18 -15.12 6.44
N GLU A 4 -7.87 -15.05 6.69
CA GLU A 4 -6.83 -14.65 5.72
C GLU A 4 -7.24 -13.41 4.90
N PRO A 5 -7.55 -12.28 5.56
CA PRO A 5 -8.31 -11.19 4.96
C PRO A 5 -7.43 -10.24 4.13
N TRP A 6 -6.50 -10.77 3.33
CA TRP A 6 -5.55 -10.01 2.53
C TRP A 6 -5.66 -10.33 1.04
N THR A 7 -5.43 -9.33 0.20
CA THR A 7 -5.22 -9.51 -1.24
C THR A 7 -3.94 -8.77 -1.63
N PHE A 8 -2.99 -9.50 -2.20
CA PHE A 8 -1.75 -8.96 -2.75
C PHE A 8 -1.93 -8.79 -4.26
N VAL A 9 -2.08 -7.55 -4.72
CA VAL A 9 -2.17 -7.21 -6.14
C VAL A 9 -0.78 -6.90 -6.65
N VAL A 10 -0.26 -7.76 -7.51
CA VAL A 10 1.05 -7.58 -8.14
C VAL A 10 0.86 -6.91 -9.49
N VAL A 11 1.49 -5.75 -9.67
CA VAL A 11 1.45 -4.96 -10.91
C VAL A 11 2.83 -4.93 -11.52
N GLN A 12 2.95 -5.49 -12.72
CA GLN A 12 4.17 -5.44 -13.55
C GLN A 12 3.96 -4.56 -14.80
N ASP A 13 2.72 -4.43 -15.26
CA ASP A 13 2.36 -3.72 -16.48
C ASP A 13 2.76 -2.23 -16.40
N PRO A 14 3.62 -1.72 -17.31
CA PRO A 14 4.08 -0.34 -17.27
C PRO A 14 2.97 0.70 -17.35
N GLU A 15 1.91 0.45 -18.13
CA GLU A 15 0.80 1.41 -18.27
C GLU A 15 -0.03 1.48 -16.99
N VAL A 16 -0.29 0.34 -16.35
CA VAL A 16 -1.00 0.30 -15.06
C VAL A 16 -0.16 0.95 -13.96
N LYS A 17 1.16 0.70 -13.91
CA LYS A 17 2.06 1.38 -12.97
C LYS A 17 2.05 2.90 -13.15
N HIS A 18 2.09 3.36 -14.39
CA HIS A 18 2.05 4.79 -14.69
C HIS A 18 0.74 5.44 -14.24
N LYS A 19 -0.40 4.78 -14.51
CA LYS A 19 -1.71 5.25 -14.01
C LYS A 19 -1.76 5.29 -12.48
N VAL A 20 -1.18 4.31 -11.79
CA VAL A 20 -1.07 4.32 -10.33
C VAL A 20 -0.22 5.51 -9.85
N ARG A 21 0.89 5.80 -10.56
CA ARG A 21 1.74 6.96 -10.26
C ARG A 21 0.97 8.27 -10.39
N GLU A 22 0.31 8.52 -11.52
CA GLU A 22 -0.46 9.75 -11.75
C GLU A 22 -1.47 10.00 -10.62
N ILE A 23 -2.24 8.97 -10.24
CA ILE A 23 -3.24 9.06 -9.16
C ILE A 23 -2.57 9.37 -7.81
N ILE A 24 -1.45 8.72 -7.49
CA ILE A 24 -0.75 8.93 -6.21
C ILE A 24 -0.11 10.31 -6.16
N GLU A 25 0.54 10.76 -7.23
CA GLU A 25 1.20 12.07 -7.26
C GLU A 25 0.18 13.22 -7.15
N GLU A 26 -0.99 13.11 -7.81
CA GLU A 26 -2.08 14.09 -7.70
C GLU A 26 -2.62 14.19 -6.26
N GLU A 27 -2.92 13.06 -5.61
CA GLU A 27 -3.41 13.06 -4.23
C GLU A 27 -2.34 13.51 -3.22
N GLU A 28 -1.06 13.14 -3.45
CA GLU A 28 0.04 13.59 -2.60
C GLU A 28 0.27 15.10 -2.73
N GLU A 29 0.20 15.68 -3.93
CA GLU A 29 0.29 17.14 -4.11
C GLU A 29 -0.79 17.86 -3.27
N ILE A 30 -2.03 17.38 -3.32
CA ILE A 30 -3.12 17.90 -2.48
C ILE A 30 -2.83 17.70 -0.99
N ASN A 31 -2.26 16.55 -0.60
CA ASN A 31 -1.91 16.27 0.79
C ASN A 31 -0.86 17.27 1.32
N TYR A 32 0.23 17.48 0.57
CA TYR A 32 1.29 18.42 0.94
C TYR A 32 0.80 19.86 0.99
N HIS A 33 -0.13 20.26 0.14
CA HIS A 33 -0.62 21.64 0.08
C HIS A 33 -1.79 21.96 1.01
N LYS A 34 -2.66 21.00 1.35
CA LYS A 34 -3.94 21.29 2.03
C LYS A 34 -4.29 20.38 3.20
N ARG A 35 -3.97 19.08 3.15
CA ARG A 35 -4.49 18.10 4.13
C ARG A 35 -3.51 17.77 5.25
N MET A 36 -2.20 17.80 4.97
CA MET A 36 -1.16 17.65 5.97
C MET A 36 -0.90 19.01 6.61
N GLY A 37 -1.41 19.24 7.82
CA GLY A 37 -1.13 20.47 8.56
C GLY A 37 0.39 20.68 8.80
N ASP A 38 0.77 21.90 9.19
CA ASP A 38 2.19 22.35 9.28
C ASP A 38 3.10 21.41 10.07
N LYS A 39 2.57 20.79 11.13
CA LYS A 39 3.31 19.83 11.97
C LYS A 39 3.75 18.60 11.17
N TRP A 40 2.84 18.03 10.37
CA TRP A 40 3.11 16.84 9.58
C TRP A 40 4.11 17.13 8.46
N VAL A 41 3.96 18.27 7.78
CA VAL A 41 4.91 18.72 6.76
C VAL A 41 6.30 18.93 7.36
N SER A 42 6.40 19.50 8.57
CA SER A 42 7.66 19.67 9.28
C SER A 42 8.32 18.34 9.64
N ASP A 43 7.56 17.34 10.08
CA ASP A 43 8.10 16.02 10.42
C ASP A 43 8.63 15.29 9.18
N LEU A 44 7.97 15.45 8.02
CA LEU A 44 8.40 14.87 6.74
C LEU A 44 9.68 15.52 6.16
N LYS A 45 10.03 16.77 6.52
CA LYS A 45 11.24 17.45 5.99
C LYS A 45 12.52 16.65 6.21
N LYS A 46 12.62 15.88 7.30
CA LYS A 46 13.80 15.05 7.61
C LYS A 46 13.98 13.91 6.61
N LEU A 47 12.90 13.43 6.01
CA LEU A 47 12.89 12.32 5.05
C LEU A 47 13.12 12.80 3.61
N ARG A 48 13.10 14.12 3.36
CA ARG A 48 13.23 14.75 2.02
C ARG A 48 12.24 14.18 1.00
N THR A 49 11.08 13.72 1.45
CA THR A 49 10.01 13.22 0.58
C THR A 49 9.25 14.39 -0.02
N ASN A 50 8.85 14.25 -1.29
CA ASN A 50 7.94 15.16 -1.97
C ASN A 50 6.78 14.35 -2.58
N TRP A 51 5.95 15.02 -3.40
CA TRP A 51 4.83 14.39 -4.09
C TRP A 51 5.27 13.54 -5.29
N VAL A 52 6.48 13.72 -5.83
CA VAL A 52 6.99 12.95 -6.96
C VAL A 52 7.44 11.56 -6.51
N LYS A 53 6.83 10.52 -7.09
CA LYS A 53 7.04 9.11 -6.73
C LYS A 53 7.58 8.31 -7.90
N GLU A 54 8.76 8.69 -8.40
CA GLU A 54 9.40 8.07 -9.57
C GLU A 54 9.56 6.54 -9.46
N TYR A 55 9.74 6.03 -8.23
CA TYR A 55 9.83 4.60 -7.96
C TYR A 55 8.59 3.80 -8.40
N LEU A 56 7.43 4.43 -8.56
CA LEU A 56 6.22 3.76 -9.04
C LEU A 56 6.34 3.31 -10.51
N ASP A 57 7.10 4.03 -11.33
CA ASP A 57 7.39 3.64 -12.70
C ASP A 57 8.64 2.75 -12.79
N THR A 58 9.72 3.13 -12.09
CA THR A 58 11.03 2.48 -12.23
C THR A 58 11.12 1.14 -11.54
N ALA A 59 10.39 0.91 -10.45
CA ALA A 59 10.36 -0.40 -9.80
C ALA A 59 9.75 -1.44 -10.75
N PRO A 60 10.35 -2.64 -10.90
CA PRO A 60 9.85 -3.65 -11.83
C PRO A 60 8.48 -4.20 -11.42
N PHE A 61 8.16 -4.18 -10.12
CA PHE A 61 6.90 -4.64 -9.57
C PHE A 61 6.39 -3.65 -8.52
N LEU A 62 5.07 -3.45 -8.51
CA LEU A 62 4.35 -2.87 -7.37
C LEU A 62 3.52 -3.96 -6.70
N ILE A 63 3.53 -4.01 -5.37
CA ILE A 63 2.68 -4.91 -4.59
C ILE A 63 1.72 -4.05 -3.76
N LEU A 64 0.46 -3.97 -4.20
CA LEU A 64 -0.59 -3.27 -3.47
C LEU A 64 -1.32 -4.26 -2.55
N ILE A 65 -1.33 -3.96 -1.26
CA ILE A 65 -1.87 -4.86 -0.24
C ILE A 65 -3.21 -4.32 0.22
N PHE A 66 -4.27 -5.05 -0.09
CA PHE A 66 -5.63 -4.69 0.29
C PHE A 66 -6.11 -5.52 1.48
N LYS A 67 -6.67 -4.84 2.48
CA LYS A 67 -7.44 -5.50 3.53
C LYS A 67 -8.85 -5.81 3.04
N GLN A 68 -9.29 -7.05 3.22
CA GLN A 68 -10.68 -7.44 3.00
C GLN A 68 -11.48 -7.10 4.25
N VAL A 69 -12.27 -6.03 4.19
CA VAL A 69 -13.07 -5.57 5.34
C VAL A 69 -14.10 -6.63 5.78
N TYR A 70 -14.63 -7.37 4.82
CA TYR A 70 -15.46 -8.56 5.00
C TYR A 70 -15.18 -9.55 3.86
N GLY A 71 -15.48 -10.82 4.09
CA GLY A 71 -15.49 -11.86 3.05
C GLY A 71 -16.91 -12.12 2.54
N GLN A 72 -17.02 -12.85 1.43
CA GLN A 72 -18.30 -13.34 0.93
C GLN A 72 -18.38 -14.86 1.08
N LEU A 73 -19.48 -15.36 1.62
CA LEU A 73 -19.79 -16.79 1.69
C LEU A 73 -20.47 -17.24 0.38
N PRO A 74 -20.48 -18.55 0.06
CA PRO A 74 -21.11 -19.07 -1.18
C PRO A 74 -22.60 -18.72 -1.34
N ASN A 75 -23.27 -18.35 -0.26
CA ASN A 75 -24.67 -17.93 -0.24
C ASN A 75 -24.84 -16.39 -0.26
N ASN A 76 -23.82 -15.65 -0.71
CA ASN A 76 -23.75 -14.18 -0.72
C ASN A 76 -23.89 -13.51 0.66
N LYS A 77 -23.79 -14.26 1.77
CA LYS A 77 -23.75 -13.66 3.10
C LYS A 77 -22.36 -13.12 3.41
N LYS A 78 -22.30 -12.04 4.17
CA LYS A 78 -21.03 -11.45 4.63
C LYS A 78 -20.38 -12.33 5.70
N ARG A 79 -19.09 -12.62 5.54
CA ARG A 79 -18.22 -13.22 6.56
C ARG A 79 -17.45 -12.11 7.27
N THR A 80 -17.58 -12.04 8.60
CA THR A 80 -16.85 -11.07 9.41
C THR A 80 -15.37 -11.43 9.48
N HIS A 81 -14.50 -10.47 9.17
CA HIS A 81 -13.06 -10.56 9.35
C HIS A 81 -12.66 -9.78 10.60
N TYR A 82 -12.48 -10.48 11.71
CA TYR A 82 -12.05 -9.87 12.97
C TYR A 82 -10.60 -9.41 12.87
N TYR A 83 -10.30 -8.22 13.38
CA TYR A 83 -8.94 -7.66 13.37
C TYR A 83 -8.28 -7.71 11.99
N ASN A 84 -9.04 -7.47 10.92
CA ASN A 84 -8.56 -7.59 9.54
C ASN A 84 -7.33 -6.70 9.28
N GLU A 85 -7.33 -5.48 9.80
CA GLU A 85 -6.22 -4.53 9.64
C GLU A 85 -4.94 -5.05 10.29
N ILE A 86 -5.02 -5.46 11.57
CA ILE A 86 -3.87 -6.05 12.29
C ILE A 86 -3.38 -7.33 11.59
N SER A 87 -4.31 -8.18 11.15
CA SER A 87 -3.98 -9.43 10.47
C SER A 87 -3.23 -9.18 9.16
N VAL A 88 -3.69 -8.20 8.37
CA VAL A 88 -3.04 -7.80 7.11
C VAL A 88 -1.69 -7.14 7.40
N SER A 89 -1.58 -6.29 8.42
CA SER A 89 -0.30 -5.70 8.83
C SER A 89 0.73 -6.75 9.27
N ILE A 90 0.32 -7.82 9.96
CA ILE A 90 1.20 -8.96 10.26
C ILE A 90 1.67 -9.63 8.97
N ALA A 91 0.79 -9.85 8.00
CA ALA A 91 1.16 -10.39 6.70
C ALA A 91 2.12 -9.46 5.93
N CYS A 92 1.95 -8.14 6.01
CA CYS A 92 2.91 -7.16 5.47
C CYS A 92 4.28 -7.28 6.15
N GLY A 93 4.33 -7.46 7.48
CA GLY A 93 5.59 -7.66 8.20
C GLY A 93 6.34 -8.91 7.73
N LEU A 94 5.63 -10.00 7.49
CA LEU A 94 6.21 -11.22 6.91
C LEU A 94 6.68 -11.00 5.47
N LEU A 95 5.94 -10.25 4.66
CA LEU A 95 6.36 -9.88 3.30
C LEU A 95 7.66 -9.05 3.34
N LEU A 96 7.76 -8.05 4.21
CA LEU A 96 8.97 -7.24 4.36
C LEU A 96 10.18 -8.09 4.77
N ALA A 97 10.00 -9.02 5.72
CA ALA A 97 11.04 -9.97 6.12
C ALA A 97 11.48 -10.86 4.94
N ALA A 98 10.52 -11.33 4.13
CA ALA A 98 10.82 -12.16 2.95
C ALA A 98 11.57 -11.37 1.87
N ILE A 99 11.15 -10.14 1.57
CA ILE A 99 11.81 -9.21 0.63
C ILE A 99 13.27 -9.00 1.05
N GLN A 100 13.50 -8.69 2.33
CA GLN A 100 14.85 -8.53 2.87
C GLN A 100 15.67 -9.82 2.78
N ASN A 101 15.07 -10.97 3.10
CA ASN A 101 15.74 -12.27 3.07
C ASN A 101 16.23 -12.66 1.66
N VAL A 102 15.53 -12.24 0.60
CA VAL A 102 15.94 -12.48 -0.79
C VAL A 102 16.83 -11.36 -1.35
N GLY A 103 17.24 -10.40 -0.53
CA GLY A 103 18.15 -9.31 -0.92
C GLY A 103 17.50 -8.21 -1.76
N LEU A 104 16.17 -8.11 -1.75
CA LEU A 104 15.42 -7.03 -2.39
C LEU A 104 15.14 -5.90 -1.38
N VAL A 105 14.71 -4.75 -1.89
CA VAL A 105 14.37 -3.56 -1.09
C VAL A 105 13.00 -3.02 -1.50
N THR A 106 12.31 -2.38 -0.55
CA THR A 106 11.03 -1.71 -0.76
C THR A 106 10.90 -0.55 0.24
N VAL A 107 9.93 0.34 0.00
CA VAL A 107 9.52 1.42 0.91
C VAL A 107 8.02 1.36 1.16
#